data_AF-A0A3D8YU70-F1
#
_entry.id   AF-A0A3D8YU70-F1
#
_cell.length_a   1.000
_cell.length_b   1.000
_cell.length_c   1.000
_cell.angle_alpha   90.00
_cell.angle_beta   90.00
_cell.angle_gamma   90.00
#
_symmetry.space_group_name_H-M   'P 1'
#
loop_
_entity.id
_entity.type
_entity.pdbx_description
1 polymer ?
#
loop_
_entity_poly.entity_id
_entity_poly.type
_entity_poly.pdbx_seq_one_letter_code
_entity_poly.pdbx_strand_id
1 'polypeptide(L)'
;MKKMLIAFILSLVFILSLILITSNQTTIPITDEPTQDSEELRLQDMLMVILTPYIEDDLNNYYYPEIVNSFSPHVAPWNIEVIETRRVNEFRGFQLQITFEIEPTDGGHWIPIGKDRMTYEISAGATVKLINHTHLKTYEYPTES
;
A
#
# COMPACT_ATOMS: atom_id res chain seq x y z
N MET A 1 -17.09 -18.88 63.06
CA MET A 1 -16.63 -19.79 61.98
C MET A 1 -17.64 -19.92 60.83
N LYS A 2 -18.91 -20.31 61.05
CA LYS A 2 -19.92 -20.43 59.98
C LYS A 2 -20.10 -19.16 59.11
N LYS A 3 -20.16 -17.97 59.71
CA LYS A 3 -20.30 -16.69 58.97
C LYS A 3 -19.09 -16.38 58.08
N MET A 4 -17.89 -16.71 58.53
CA MET A 4 -16.65 -16.54 57.75
C MET A 4 -16.57 -17.53 56.59
N LEU A 5 -17.04 -18.77 56.80
CA LEU A 5 -17.12 -19.78 55.74
C LEU A 5 -18.10 -19.36 54.63
N ILE A 6 -19.25 -18.79 54.99
CA ILE A 6 -20.24 -18.30 54.03
C ILE A 6 -19.69 -17.11 53.22
N ALA A 7 -19.00 -16.16 53.87
CA ALA A 7 -18.36 -15.04 53.18
C ALA A 7 -17.28 -15.50 52.19
N PHE A 8 -16.49 -16.51 52.57
CA PHE A 8 -15.48 -17.11 51.70
C PHE A 8 -16.09 -17.79 50.47
N ILE A 9 -17.18 -18.56 50.65
CA ILE A 9 -17.89 -19.20 49.54
C ILE A 9 -18.48 -18.16 48.58
N LEU A 10 -19.09 -17.09 49.10
CA LEU A 10 -19.64 -16.01 48.28
C LEU A 10 -18.55 -15.28 47.47
N SER A 11 -17.40 -15.02 48.08
CA SER A 11 -16.25 -14.43 47.39
C SER A 11 -15.73 -15.34 46.27
N LEU A 12 -15.69 -16.65 46.50
CA LEU A 12 -15.22 -17.61 45.50
C LEU A 12 -16.18 -17.70 44.31
N VAL A 13 -17.50 -17.69 44.57
CA VAL A 13 -18.53 -17.68 43.53
C VAL A 13 -18.47 -16.40 42.69
N PHE A 14 -18.20 -15.26 43.32
CA PHE A 14 -18.06 -13.97 42.64
C PHE A 14 -16.81 -13.91 41.75
N ILE A 15 -15.69 -14.46 42.21
CA ILE A 15 -14.47 -14.56 41.39
C ILE A 15 -14.70 -15.50 40.21
N LEU A 16 -15.38 -16.63 40.44
CA LEU A 16 -15.70 -17.59 39.39
C LEU A 16 -16.64 -16.97 38.34
N SER A 17 -17.64 -16.18 38.75
CA SER A 17 -18.53 -15.50 37.80
C SER A 17 -17.80 -14.42 36.97
N LEU A 18 -16.83 -13.71 37.54
CA LEU A 18 -15.98 -12.77 36.78
C LEU A 18 -15.17 -13.48 35.68
N ILE A 19 -14.62 -14.66 35.98
CA ILE A 19 -13.82 -15.45 35.02
C ILE A 19 -14.70 -15.97 33.86
N LEU A 20 -15.94 -16.36 34.15
CA LEU A 20 -16.89 -16.78 33.10
C LEU A 20 -17.32 -15.62 32.18
N ILE A 21 -17.41 -14.39 32.68
CA ILE A 21 -17.77 -13.21 31.86
C ILE A 21 -16.65 -12.87 30.88
N THR A 22 -15.38 -12.99 31.27
CA THR A 22 -14.25 -12.74 30.37
C THR A 22 -14.06 -13.80 29.29
N SER A 23 -14.60 -15.01 29.49
CA SER A 23 -14.49 -16.12 28.53
C SER A 23 -15.50 -16.05 27.38
N ASN A 24 -16.57 -15.26 27.51
CA ASN A 24 -17.66 -15.19 26.53
C ASN A 24 -17.55 -13.98 25.59
N GLN A 25 -16.37 -13.36 25.47
CA GLN A 25 -16.07 -12.54 24.30
C GLN A 25 -15.79 -13.45 23.12
N THR A 26 -16.84 -14.12 22.62
CA THR A 26 -16.87 -14.54 21.23
C THR A 26 -16.84 -13.26 20.40
N THR A 27 -15.64 -12.81 20.05
CA THR A 27 -15.43 -12.14 18.76
C THR A 27 -16.11 -13.04 17.74
N ILE A 28 -17.29 -12.65 17.28
CA ILE A 28 -17.85 -13.15 16.03
C ILE A 28 -16.69 -12.96 15.05
N PRO A 29 -16.09 -14.03 14.50
CA PRO A 29 -15.23 -13.83 13.36
C PRO A 29 -16.19 -13.28 12.32
N ILE A 30 -16.06 -11.99 12.04
CA ILE A 30 -16.58 -11.46 10.80
C ILE A 30 -15.75 -12.22 9.77
N THR A 31 -16.27 -13.36 9.32
CA THR A 31 -15.80 -14.00 8.11
C THR A 31 -16.33 -13.12 6.98
N ASP A 32 -15.82 -11.90 6.91
CA ASP A 32 -15.72 -11.23 5.64
C ASP A 32 -14.70 -12.10 4.91
N GLU A 33 -15.18 -13.00 4.05
CA GLU A 33 -14.32 -13.42 2.95
C GLU A 33 -13.69 -12.13 2.41
N PRO A 34 -12.34 -12.03 2.32
CA PRO A 34 -11.72 -10.82 1.83
C PRO A 34 -12.39 -10.49 0.50
N THR A 35 -13.22 -9.44 0.49
CA THR A 35 -13.93 -9.09 -0.72
C THR A 35 -12.86 -8.72 -1.73
N GLN A 36 -12.93 -9.29 -2.94
CA GLN A 36 -11.97 -8.96 -3.99
C GLN A 36 -11.85 -7.43 -4.21
N ASP A 37 -12.91 -6.70 -3.87
CA ASP A 37 -13.01 -5.24 -3.89
C ASP A 37 -13.13 -4.68 -2.46
N SER A 38 -12.01 -4.57 -1.75
CA SER A 38 -11.98 -3.97 -0.40
C SER A 38 -11.96 -2.44 -0.47
N GLU A 39 -12.34 -1.77 0.63
CA GLU A 39 -12.22 -0.29 0.70
C GLU A 39 -10.77 0.18 0.53
N GLU A 40 -9.82 -0.51 1.16
CA GLU A 40 -8.39 -0.22 1.02
C GLU A 40 -7.93 -0.32 -0.43
N LEU A 41 -8.31 -1.40 -1.13
CA LEU A 41 -7.95 -1.59 -2.54
C LEU A 41 -8.50 -0.47 -3.42
N ARG A 42 -9.78 -0.11 -3.24
CA ARG A 42 -10.37 1.00 -4.01
C ARG A 42 -9.69 2.33 -3.75
N LEU A 43 -9.30 2.60 -2.51
CA LEU A 43 -8.55 3.81 -2.17
C LEU A 43 -7.15 3.81 -2.81
N GLN A 44 -6.48 2.67 -2.81
CA GLN A 44 -5.21 2.48 -3.53
C GLN A 44 -5.38 2.68 -5.04
N ASP A 45 -6.43 2.11 -5.64
CA ASP A 45 -6.71 2.25 -7.08
C ASP A 45 -7.03 3.70 -7.45
N MET A 46 -7.84 4.40 -6.64
CA MET A 46 -8.10 5.83 -6.82
C MET A 46 -6.82 6.65 -6.74
N LEU A 47 -5.90 6.30 -5.83
CA LEU A 47 -4.59 6.94 -5.74
C LEU A 47 -3.76 6.66 -6.99
N MET A 48 -3.73 5.41 -7.48
CA MET A 48 -2.98 5.04 -8.68
C MET A 48 -3.53 5.75 -9.93
N VAL A 49 -4.85 5.89 -10.06
CA VAL A 49 -5.48 6.69 -11.14
C VAL A 49 -4.96 8.13 -11.14
N ILE A 50 -4.75 8.74 -9.97
CA ILE A 50 -4.24 10.11 -9.84
C ILE A 50 -2.74 10.18 -10.15
N LEU A 51 -1.96 9.20 -9.70
CA LEU A 51 -0.50 9.24 -9.79
C LEU A 51 0.08 8.74 -11.11
N THR A 52 -0.63 7.85 -11.81
CA THR A 52 -0.16 7.23 -13.06
C THR A 52 0.32 8.24 -14.09
N PRO A 53 -0.39 9.35 -14.39
CA PRO A 53 0.08 10.31 -15.39
C PRO A 53 1.42 10.97 -15.03
N TYR A 54 1.69 11.19 -13.74
CA TYR A 54 2.96 11.76 -13.28
C TYR A 54 4.09 10.73 -13.37
N ILE A 55 3.79 9.49 -13.02
CA ILE A 55 4.71 8.36 -13.15
C ILE A 55 5.10 8.14 -14.61
N GLU A 56 4.13 8.11 -15.52
CA GLU A 56 4.40 7.94 -16.95
C GLU A 56 5.23 9.10 -17.52
N ASP A 57 4.95 10.34 -17.15
CA ASP A 57 5.73 11.51 -17.60
C ASP A 57 7.19 11.43 -17.13
N ASP A 58 7.41 11.13 -15.84
CA ASP A 58 8.75 11.00 -15.27
C ASP A 58 9.52 9.82 -15.87
N LEU A 59 8.87 8.68 -16.09
CA LEU A 59 9.48 7.53 -16.75
C LEU A 59 9.79 7.82 -18.22
N ASN A 60 8.89 8.49 -18.94
CA ASN A 60 9.12 8.88 -20.32
C ASN A 60 10.34 9.81 -20.43
N ASN A 61 10.46 10.79 -19.52
CA ASN A 61 11.62 11.68 -19.46
C ASN A 61 12.93 10.94 -19.14
N TYR A 62 12.87 9.82 -18.42
CA TYR A 62 14.06 9.04 -18.07
C TYR A 62 14.47 8.03 -19.15
N TYR A 63 13.51 7.29 -19.70
CA TYR A 63 13.79 6.22 -20.67
C TYR A 63 13.84 6.73 -22.11
N TYR A 64 12.99 7.68 -22.50
CA TYR A 64 12.87 8.11 -23.88
C TYR A 64 13.54 9.48 -24.10
N PRO A 65 14.32 9.66 -25.19
CA PRO A 65 14.72 8.66 -26.18
C PRO A 65 16.05 7.94 -25.84
N GLU A 66 16.64 8.21 -24.67
CA GLU A 66 18.05 7.87 -24.38
C GLU A 66 18.30 6.39 -24.09
N ILE A 67 17.40 5.73 -23.37
CA ILE A 67 17.48 4.30 -23.02
C ILE A 67 16.71 3.47 -24.05
N VAL A 68 15.53 3.94 -24.43
CA VAL A 68 14.69 3.37 -25.47
C VAL A 68 14.32 4.46 -26.46
N ASN A 69 14.55 4.22 -27.75
CA ASN A 69 14.31 5.21 -28.80
C ASN A 69 13.12 4.86 -29.72
N SER A 70 12.54 3.66 -29.57
CA SER A 70 11.48 3.13 -30.44
C SER A 70 10.08 3.33 -29.87
N PHE A 71 9.93 3.53 -28.56
CA PHE A 71 8.65 3.72 -27.87
C PHE A 71 8.81 4.51 -26.57
N SER A 72 7.71 5.06 -26.07
CA SER A 72 7.59 5.63 -24.72
C SER A 72 7.30 4.51 -23.72
N PRO A 73 7.90 4.49 -22.53
CA PRO A 73 7.53 3.56 -21.48
C PRO A 73 6.09 3.79 -21.02
N HIS A 74 5.42 2.71 -20.62
CA HIS A 74 4.09 2.70 -20.03
C HIS A 74 4.07 1.93 -18.71
N VAL A 75 3.07 2.18 -17.86
CA VAL A 75 2.93 1.45 -16.60
C VAL A 75 1.53 0.86 -16.47
N ALA A 76 1.44 -0.32 -15.85
CA ALA A 76 0.18 -0.89 -15.43
C ALA A 76 -0.12 -0.42 -13.98
N PRO A 77 -1.15 0.41 -13.73
CA PRO A 77 -1.39 0.99 -12.40
C PRO A 77 -1.58 -0.05 -11.29
N TRP A 78 -2.17 -1.20 -11.63
CA TRP A 78 -2.39 -2.34 -10.72
C TRP A 78 -1.12 -3.17 -10.44
N ASN A 79 -0.02 -2.92 -11.16
CA ASN A 79 1.26 -3.62 -11.00
C ASN A 79 2.33 -2.74 -10.32
N ILE A 80 1.92 -1.64 -9.68
CA ILE A 80 2.80 -0.76 -8.92
C ILE A 80 2.84 -1.24 -7.47
N GLU A 81 4.03 -1.53 -6.96
CA GLU A 81 4.23 -1.96 -5.58
C GLU A 81 4.48 -0.76 -4.67
N VAL A 82 3.66 -0.58 -3.63
CA VAL A 82 3.88 0.45 -2.60
C VAL A 82 4.89 -0.07 -1.59
N ILE A 83 6.05 0.57 -1.50
CA ILE A 83 7.14 0.18 -0.59
C ILE A 83 7.00 0.88 0.77
N GLU A 84 6.70 2.17 0.76
CA GLU A 84 6.63 2.98 1.97
C GLU A 84 5.66 4.14 1.77
N THR A 85 4.91 4.48 2.82
CA THR A 85 4.21 5.75 2.93
C THR A 85 4.60 6.44 4.23
N ARG A 86 4.78 7.76 4.21
CA ARG A 86 5.05 8.54 5.41
C ARG A 86 4.48 9.95 5.31
N ARG A 87 4.23 10.56 6.47
CA ARG A 87 3.96 12.00 6.54
C ARG A 87 5.28 12.75 6.62
N VAL A 88 5.37 13.85 5.89
CA VAL A 88 6.52 14.77 5.97
C VAL A 88 6.36 15.71 7.17
N ASN A 89 5.12 16.03 7.51
CA ASN A 89 4.75 16.87 8.64
C ASN A 89 4.11 16.06 9.78
N GLU A 90 3.72 16.78 10.83
CA GLU A 90 3.14 16.19 12.05
C GLU A 90 1.80 15.47 11.80
N PHE A 91 1.27 14.88 12.88
CA PHE A 91 0.01 14.14 12.86
C PHE A 91 -1.11 14.89 12.13
N ARG A 92 -1.78 14.19 11.21
CA ARG A 92 -2.86 14.69 10.33
C ARG A 92 -2.48 15.79 9.33
N GLY A 93 -1.20 16.05 9.11
CA GLY A 93 -0.78 16.91 8.01
C GLY A 93 -0.98 16.25 6.64
N PHE A 94 -1.32 17.07 5.64
CA PHE A 94 -1.59 16.65 4.26
C PHE A 94 -0.39 16.85 3.35
N GLN A 95 0.80 16.53 3.84
CA GLN A 95 2.02 16.46 3.05
C GLN A 95 2.62 15.08 3.28
N LEU A 96 2.51 14.22 2.28
CA LEU A 96 2.84 12.81 2.37
C LEU A 96 3.91 12.49 1.34
N GLN A 97 4.70 11.46 1.64
CA GLN A 97 5.57 10.84 0.67
C GLN A 97 5.15 9.39 0.49
N ILE A 98 5.24 8.93 -0.75
CA ILE A 98 5.00 7.55 -1.14
C ILE A 98 6.14 7.08 -2.02
N THR A 99 6.67 5.90 -1.71
CA THR A 99 7.72 5.25 -2.49
C THR A 99 7.15 4.03 -3.17
N PHE A 100 7.40 3.91 -4.47
CA PHE A 100 6.98 2.80 -5.32
C PHE A 100 8.17 2.02 -5.84
N GLU A 101 7.94 0.74 -6.13
CA GLU A 101 8.67 0.01 -7.15
C GLU A 101 7.76 -0.23 -8.36
N ILE A 102 8.32 0.04 -9.54
CA ILE A 102 7.56 0.08 -10.80
C ILE A 102 8.37 -0.64 -11.86
N GLU A 103 7.70 -1.45 -12.68
CA GLU A 103 8.27 -2.05 -13.88
C GLU A 103 7.62 -1.41 -15.11
N PRO A 104 8.28 -0.41 -15.74
CA PRO A 104 7.79 0.13 -17.01
C PRO A 104 7.80 -0.94 -18.10
N THR A 105 6.89 -0.78 -19.05
CA THR A 105 6.70 -1.67 -20.20
C THR A 105 6.77 -0.90 -21.52
N ASP A 106 6.75 -1.62 -22.64
CA ASP A 106 6.64 -1.08 -23.99
C ASP A 106 5.24 -0.50 -24.34
N GLY A 107 4.24 -0.68 -23.46
CA GLY A 107 2.83 -0.29 -23.68
C GLY A 107 2.08 -1.08 -24.75
N GLY A 108 2.78 -1.69 -25.70
CA GLY A 108 2.21 -2.55 -26.73
C GLY A 108 1.96 -3.96 -26.21
N HIS A 109 3.02 -4.74 -26.06
CA HIS A 109 2.96 -6.13 -25.62
C HIS A 109 3.05 -6.30 -24.10
N TRP A 110 3.19 -5.21 -23.35
CA TRP A 110 3.41 -5.18 -21.90
C TRP A 110 4.69 -5.89 -21.48
N ILE A 111 5.73 -5.80 -22.32
CA ILE A 111 7.04 -6.37 -22.05
C ILE A 111 7.77 -5.43 -21.10
N PRO A 112 8.17 -5.89 -19.90
CA PRO A 112 8.85 -5.03 -18.94
C PRO A 112 10.28 -4.72 -19.44
N ILE A 113 10.67 -3.46 -19.37
CA ILE A 113 11.95 -2.96 -19.89
C ILE A 113 12.96 -2.62 -18.79
N GLY A 114 12.48 -2.51 -17.56
CA GLY A 114 13.31 -2.21 -16.41
C GLY A 114 12.52 -2.24 -15.11
N LYS A 115 13.19 -1.83 -14.05
CA LYS A 115 12.63 -1.68 -12.71
C LYS A 115 13.19 -0.43 -12.06
N ASP A 116 12.31 0.37 -11.49
CA ASP A 116 12.62 1.66 -10.91
C ASP A 116 12.04 1.78 -9.50
N ARG A 117 12.74 2.52 -8.64
CA ARG A 117 12.22 2.97 -7.35
C ARG A 117 12.04 4.48 -7.39
N MET A 118 10.80 4.93 -7.19
CA MET A 118 10.44 6.34 -7.29
C MET A 118 9.75 6.78 -6.01
N THR A 119 10.14 7.95 -5.49
CA THR A 119 9.48 8.55 -4.33
C THR A 119 8.83 9.86 -4.77
N TYR A 120 7.54 9.96 -4.49
CA TYR A 120 6.74 11.16 -4.73
C TYR A 120 6.40 11.84 -3.41
N GLU A 121 6.38 13.16 -3.43
CA GLU A 121 5.73 13.98 -2.43
C GLU A 121 4.38 14.46 -2.96
N ILE A 122 3.33 14.28 -2.15
CA ILE A 122 1.95 14.60 -2.47
C ILE A 122 1.43 15.53 -1.39
N SER A 123 0.87 16.67 -1.77
CA SER A 123 0.32 17.62 -0.81
C SER A 123 -1.10 18.09 -1.14
N ALA A 124 -1.77 18.64 -0.14
CA ALA A 124 -2.98 19.43 -0.34
C ALA A 124 -2.73 20.52 -1.42
N GLY A 125 -3.69 20.68 -2.34
CA GLY A 125 -3.53 21.51 -3.54
C GLY A 125 -3.19 20.73 -4.81
N ALA A 126 -3.35 19.40 -4.80
CA ALA A 126 -3.10 18.51 -5.95
C ALA A 126 -1.68 18.62 -6.52
N THR A 127 -0.70 18.88 -5.65
CA THR A 127 0.71 18.89 -6.04
C THR A 127 1.27 17.49 -5.91
N VAL A 128 1.81 16.97 -7.00
CA VAL A 128 2.55 15.70 -7.07
C VAL A 128 3.94 16.03 -7.58
N LYS A 129 4.97 15.68 -6.83
CA LYS A 129 6.36 15.99 -7.15
C LYS A 129 7.24 14.77 -6.98
N LEU A 130 7.97 14.40 -8.02
CA LEU A 130 9.06 13.44 -7.91
C LEU A 130 10.19 14.02 -7.05
N ILE A 131 10.53 13.35 -5.96
CA ILE A 131 11.62 13.76 -5.06
C ILE A 131 12.84 12.87 -5.17
N ASN A 132 12.68 11.63 -5.62
CA ASN A 132 13.79 10.72 -5.89
C ASN A 132 13.40 9.70 -6.95
N HIS A 133 14.34 9.39 -7.85
CA HIS A 133 14.22 8.32 -8.84
C HIS A 133 15.52 7.54 -8.87
N THR A 134 15.43 6.24 -8.62
CA THR A 134 16.55 5.30 -8.67
C THR A 134 16.20 4.16 -9.60
N HIS A 135 16.92 4.06 -10.71
CA HIS A 135 16.83 2.91 -11.59
C HIS A 135 17.51 1.69 -10.94
N LEU A 136 16.76 0.60 -10.80
CA LEU A 136 17.22 -0.62 -10.11
C LEU A 136 17.75 -1.65 -11.09
N LYS A 137 17.13 -1.80 -12.26
CA LYS A 137 17.49 -2.84 -13.24
C LYS A 137 16.98 -2.51 -14.64
N THR A 138 17.79 -2.83 -15.65
CA THR A 138 17.37 -2.87 -17.06
C THR A 138 17.08 -4.33 -17.43
N TYR A 139 16.00 -4.58 -18.16
CA TYR A 139 15.65 -5.90 -18.68
C TYR A 139 16.03 -6.01 -20.16
N GLU A 140 16.39 -7.23 -20.59
CA GLU A 140 16.68 -7.48 -22.00
C GLU A 140 15.38 -7.40 -22.80
N TYR A 141 15.33 -6.46 -23.74
CA TYR A 141 14.22 -6.34 -24.67
C TYR A 141 14.39 -7.35 -25.82
N PRO A 142 13.34 -8.10 -26.21
CA PRO A 142 13.44 -9.07 -27.29
C PRO A 142 13.85 -8.36 -28.58
N THR A 143 14.97 -8.77 -29.18
CA THR A 143 15.29 -8.37 -30.54
C THR A 143 14.46 -9.20 -31.52
N GLU A 144 13.80 -8.56 -32.47
CA GLU A 144 13.20 -9.24 -33.63
C GLU A 144 14.26 -10.16 -34.26
N SER A 145 13.98 -11.47 -34.31
CA SER A 145 14.85 -12.50 -34.89
C SER A 145 14.68 -12.63 -36.39
#